data_AF-A0A2E2Y4Y1-F1
#
_entry.id   AF-A0A2E2Y4Y1-F1
#
_cell.length_a   1.000
_cell.length_b   1.000
_cell.length_c   1.000
_cell.angle_alpha   90.00
_cell.angle_beta   90.00
_cell.angle_gamma   90.00
#
_symmetry.space_group_name_H-M   'P 1'
#
loop_
_entity.id
_entity.type
_entity.pdbx_description
1 polymer ?
#
loop_
_entity_poly.entity_id
_entity_poly.type
_entity_poly.pdbx_seq_one_letter_code
_entity_poly.pdbx_strand_id
1 'polypeptide(L)'
;MKRTTSRQILLLAVSCFLGGCQRSAEQAPGSSQELLAVFGNQQVIDTVQAASTVRAYRLADASFYQDQLSSYDRAGEAVAVSEADRLQLRDLLLDEESYELEMAKGCEPVFGVGVTFTSGEHRVDVLFCFECDILAVYQDGRGVEDEDFDPARTRLVKLVKKFFPADDVIQQLK
;
A
#
# COMPACT_ATOMS: atom_id res chain seq x y z
N MET A 1 -52.59 62.81 -28.91
CA MET A 1 -51.56 62.01 -28.21
C MET A 1 -50.33 61.94 -29.09
N LYS A 2 -49.18 62.42 -28.62
CA LYS A 2 -47.98 62.72 -29.43
C LYS A 2 -46.91 61.62 -29.33
N ARG A 3 -46.58 61.06 -30.50
CA ARG A 3 -45.26 60.69 -31.07
C ARG A 3 -44.07 60.27 -30.17
N THR A 4 -43.61 59.03 -30.43
CA THR A 4 -42.23 58.54 -30.67
C THR A 4 -41.07 59.04 -29.82
N THR A 5 -40.28 58.12 -29.25
CA THR A 5 -38.87 57.93 -29.68
C THR A 5 -38.25 56.64 -29.15
N SER A 6 -37.65 55.92 -30.09
CA SER A 6 -36.76 54.77 -29.93
C SER A 6 -35.39 55.25 -29.44
N ARG A 7 -34.72 54.49 -28.56
CA ARG A 7 -33.28 54.61 -28.31
C ARG A 7 -32.66 53.23 -28.05
N GLN A 8 -31.90 52.78 -29.03
CA GLN A 8 -30.91 51.71 -28.96
C GLN A 8 -29.83 52.07 -27.92
N ILE A 9 -29.48 51.15 -27.03
CA ILE A 9 -28.18 51.16 -26.30
C ILE A 9 -27.76 49.69 -26.14
N LEU A 10 -26.92 49.23 -27.07
CA LEU A 10 -25.51 48.83 -26.89
C LEU A 10 -25.27 47.57 -26.05
N LEU A 11 -24.98 46.49 -26.77
CA LEU A 11 -24.33 45.27 -26.29
C LEU A 11 -22.98 45.58 -25.62
N LEU A 12 -22.80 45.09 -24.40
CA LEU A 12 -21.48 44.88 -23.78
C LEU A 12 -21.38 43.40 -23.44
N ALA A 13 -20.84 42.63 -24.40
CA ALA A 13 -20.38 41.27 -24.17
C ALA A 13 -19.03 41.35 -23.44
N VAL A 14 -19.07 41.21 -22.11
CA VAL A 14 -17.88 41.00 -21.29
C VAL A 14 -17.65 39.50 -21.21
N SER A 15 -16.91 38.97 -22.20
CA SER A 15 -16.39 37.61 -22.17
C SER A 15 -15.21 37.57 -21.20
N CYS A 16 -15.51 37.34 -19.91
CA CYS A 16 -14.49 36.93 -18.94
C CYS A 16 -13.96 35.55 -19.36
N PHE A 17 -12.76 35.54 -19.96
CA PHE A 17 -11.91 34.37 -20.01
C PHE A 17 -11.60 33.93 -18.57
N LEU A 18 -12.45 33.06 -18.02
CA LEU A 18 -12.06 32.20 -16.92
C LEU A 18 -11.06 31.21 -17.51
N GLY A 19 -9.79 31.59 -17.49
CA GLY A 19 -8.68 30.67 -17.60
C GLY A 19 -8.79 29.69 -16.43
N GLY A 20 -9.55 28.62 -16.65
CA GLY A 20 -9.57 27.48 -15.77
C GLY A 20 -8.16 26.92 -15.73
N CYS A 21 -7.47 27.11 -14.62
CA CYS A 21 -6.40 26.21 -14.23
C CYS A 21 -7.04 24.82 -14.16
N GLN A 22 -6.91 24.03 -15.23
CA GLN A 22 -7.02 22.59 -15.14
C GLN A 22 -5.92 22.16 -14.18
N ARG A 23 -6.24 22.13 -12.89
CA ARG A 23 -5.57 21.24 -11.95
C ARG A 23 -5.79 19.87 -12.56
N SER A 24 -4.77 19.33 -13.23
CA SER A 24 -4.65 17.89 -13.39
C SER A 24 -5.01 17.31 -12.04
N ALA A 25 -6.00 16.44 -12.01
CA ALA A 25 -6.29 15.66 -10.83
C ALA A 25 -4.99 14.94 -10.49
N GLU A 26 -4.29 15.44 -9.48
CA GLU A 26 -3.15 14.79 -8.87
C GLU A 26 -3.72 13.45 -8.41
N GLN A 27 -3.39 12.38 -9.13
CA GLN A 27 -3.82 11.03 -8.77
C GLN A 27 -3.43 10.85 -7.31
N ALA A 28 -4.39 10.41 -6.49
CA ALA A 28 -4.11 10.17 -5.10
C ALA A 28 -2.92 9.18 -5.04
N PRO A 29 -1.87 9.48 -4.25
CA PRO A 29 -0.76 8.53 -4.09
C PRO A 29 -1.36 7.22 -3.58
N GLY A 30 -1.33 6.17 -4.42
CA GLY A 30 -1.95 4.88 -4.15
C GLY A 30 -2.94 4.34 -5.20
N SER A 31 -3.29 5.06 -6.28
CA SER A 31 -4.30 4.57 -7.26
C SER A 31 -3.73 4.20 -8.64
N SER A 32 -2.46 3.80 -8.71
CA SER A 32 -1.85 3.40 -9.98
C SER A 32 -2.20 1.96 -10.35
N GLN A 33 -2.19 1.68 -11.64
CA GLN A 33 -2.42 0.34 -12.18
C GLN A 33 -1.33 -0.64 -11.70
N GLU A 34 -0.14 -0.14 -11.42
CA GLU A 34 1.00 -0.89 -10.89
C GLU A 34 0.73 -1.40 -9.47
N LEU A 35 0.27 -0.53 -8.55
CA LEU A 35 -0.08 -0.97 -7.21
C LEU A 35 -1.27 -1.93 -7.19
N LEU A 36 -2.18 -1.86 -8.18
CA LEU A 36 -3.24 -2.86 -8.31
C LEU A 36 -2.70 -4.25 -8.66
N ALA A 37 -1.60 -4.36 -9.41
CA ALA A 37 -0.95 -5.64 -9.67
C ALA A 37 -0.34 -6.25 -8.39
N VAL A 38 0.13 -5.41 -7.47
CA VAL A 38 0.71 -5.85 -6.20
C VAL A 38 -0.34 -6.20 -5.14
N PHE A 39 -1.38 -5.39 -5.03
CA PHE A 39 -2.35 -5.47 -3.93
C PHE A 39 -3.69 -6.09 -4.34
N GLY A 40 -3.86 -6.42 -5.63
CA GLY A 40 -5.01 -7.10 -6.22
C GLY A 40 -6.25 -6.22 -6.40
N ASN A 41 -6.51 -5.28 -5.48
CA ASN A 41 -7.64 -4.36 -5.60
C ASN A 41 -7.48 -3.06 -4.80
N GLN A 42 -8.30 -2.06 -5.13
CA GLN A 42 -8.27 -0.74 -4.51
C GLN A 42 -8.60 -0.77 -3.01
N GLN A 43 -9.49 -1.67 -2.56
CA GLN A 43 -9.87 -1.73 -1.13
C GLN A 43 -8.69 -2.15 -0.24
N VAL A 44 -7.83 -3.04 -0.74
CA VAL A 44 -6.60 -3.42 -0.05
C VAL A 44 -5.66 -2.23 0.06
N ILE A 45 -5.44 -1.49 -1.03
CA ILE A 45 -4.59 -0.29 -1.04
C ILE A 45 -5.14 0.76 -0.07
N ASP A 46 -6.44 1.06 -0.14
CA ASP A 46 -7.11 2.01 0.74
C ASP A 46 -6.98 1.59 2.21
N THR A 47 -7.04 0.29 2.50
CA THR A 47 -6.87 -0.26 3.85
C THR A 47 -5.45 -0.03 4.35
N VAL A 48 -4.43 -0.33 3.54
CA VAL A 48 -3.02 -0.07 3.89
C VAL A 48 -2.77 1.43 4.10
N GLN A 49 -3.31 2.27 3.22
CA GLN A 49 -3.15 3.72 3.27
C GLN A 49 -3.79 4.35 4.51
N ALA A 50 -5.01 3.90 4.87
CA ALA A 50 -5.81 4.46 5.96
C ALA A 50 -5.60 3.78 7.32
N ALA A 51 -4.88 2.65 7.37
CA ALA A 51 -4.73 1.86 8.59
C ALA A 51 -4.20 2.70 9.76
N SER A 52 -5.00 2.77 10.83
CA SER A 52 -4.61 3.42 12.08
C SER A 52 -3.93 2.45 13.04
N THR A 53 -4.19 1.15 12.89
CA THR A 53 -3.58 0.08 13.67
C THR A 53 -2.77 -0.82 12.76
N VAL A 54 -1.49 -0.97 13.09
CA VAL A 54 -0.59 -1.91 12.41
C VAL A 54 0.13 -2.76 13.44
N ARG A 55 0.15 -4.07 13.20
CA ARG A 55 0.84 -5.05 14.05
C ARG A 55 1.73 -5.95 13.22
N ALA A 56 2.97 -6.14 13.62
CA ALA A 56 3.88 -7.09 13.00
C ALA A 56 3.88 -8.41 13.80
N TYR A 57 4.07 -9.55 13.14
CA TYR A 57 4.23 -10.84 13.79
C TYR A 57 5.26 -11.70 13.06
N ARG A 58 5.89 -12.61 13.81
CA ARG A 58 6.81 -13.63 13.30
C ARG A 58 6.03 -14.89 12.96
N LEU A 59 6.36 -15.54 11.85
CA LEU A 59 5.89 -16.89 11.53
C LEU A 59 6.84 -17.93 12.14
N ALA A 60 6.27 -19.00 12.70
CA ALA A 60 7.01 -19.99 13.48
C ALA A 60 7.90 -20.88 12.60
N ASP A 61 7.30 -21.43 11.55
CA ASP A 61 7.97 -22.33 10.62
C ASP A 61 8.00 -21.74 9.22
N ALA A 62 9.08 -22.07 8.52
CA ALA A 62 9.18 -21.90 7.09
C ALA A 62 8.06 -22.68 6.39
N SER A 63 7.02 -21.98 5.95
CA SER A 63 5.99 -22.55 5.08
C SER A 63 6.06 -21.89 3.72
N PHE A 64 5.89 -22.72 2.69
CA PHE A 64 5.56 -22.26 1.35
C PHE A 64 4.22 -21.53 1.35
N TYR A 65 3.89 -20.93 0.21
CA TYR A 65 2.64 -20.23 0.00
C TYR A 65 1.41 -21.07 0.40
N GLN A 66 0.48 -20.43 1.09
CA GLN A 66 -0.81 -20.97 1.49
C GLN A 66 -1.93 -20.01 1.09
N ASP A 67 -3.01 -20.50 0.51
CA ASP A 67 -4.17 -19.67 0.15
C ASP A 67 -4.83 -19.01 1.37
N GLN A 68 -4.77 -19.67 2.52
CA GLN A 68 -5.39 -19.22 3.76
C GLN A 68 -4.33 -18.76 4.76
N LEU A 69 -4.49 -17.53 5.26
CA LEU A 69 -3.60 -16.97 6.28
C LEU A 69 -3.60 -17.81 7.57
N SER A 70 -4.72 -18.46 7.90
CA SER A 70 -4.84 -19.31 9.09
C SER A 70 -4.01 -20.60 9.01
N SER A 71 -3.47 -20.94 7.83
CA SER A 71 -2.58 -22.09 7.66
C SER A 71 -1.14 -21.81 8.10
N TYR A 72 -0.79 -20.55 8.39
CA TYR A 72 0.53 -20.19 8.94
C TYR A 72 0.52 -20.16 10.46
N ASP A 73 1.48 -20.84 11.06
CA ASP A 73 1.72 -20.76 12.50
C ASP A 73 2.51 -19.51 12.88
N ARG A 74 2.11 -18.86 13.98
CA ARG A 74 2.77 -17.67 14.50
C ARG A 74 3.77 -18.05 15.59
N ALA A 75 4.95 -17.44 15.54
CA ALA A 75 5.91 -17.47 16.64
C ALA A 75 5.67 -16.28 17.57
N GLY A 76 4.96 -16.54 18.66
CA GLY A 76 4.69 -15.55 19.69
C GLY A 76 3.60 -14.54 19.32
N GLU A 77 3.52 -13.48 20.12
CA GLU A 77 2.50 -12.45 20.00
C GLU A 77 2.87 -11.39 18.96
N ALA A 78 1.85 -10.85 18.30
CA ALA A 78 2.05 -9.72 17.40
C ALA A 78 2.49 -8.48 18.18
N VAL A 79 3.48 -7.75 17.68
CA VAL A 79 3.97 -6.48 18.24
C VAL A 79 3.27 -5.30 17.60
N ALA A 80 2.97 -4.27 18.40
CA ALA A 80 2.41 -3.03 17.86
C ALA A 80 3.50 -2.24 17.13
N VAL A 81 3.20 -1.75 15.93
CA VAL A 81 4.11 -0.87 15.16
C VAL A 81 3.87 0.57 15.58
N SER A 82 4.95 1.32 15.83
CA SER A 82 4.87 2.74 16.20
C SER A 82 4.22 3.57 15.10
N GLU A 83 3.63 4.72 15.44
CA GLU A 83 3.03 5.58 14.41
C GLU A 83 4.05 6.02 13.34
N ALA A 84 5.25 6.40 13.76
CA ALA A 84 6.30 6.83 12.84
C ALA A 84 6.74 5.70 11.90
N ASP A 85 6.96 4.49 12.41
CA ASP A 85 7.37 3.38 11.55
C ASP A 85 6.19 2.83 10.73
N ARG A 86 4.93 2.95 11.20
CA ARG A 86 3.73 2.64 10.41
C ARG A 86 3.65 3.52 9.17
N LEU A 87 3.85 4.83 9.32
CA LEU A 87 3.88 5.77 8.19
C LEU A 87 5.03 5.42 7.24
N GLN A 88 6.21 5.12 7.78
CA GLN A 88 7.36 4.72 6.97
C GLN A 88 7.11 3.41 6.19
N LEU A 89 6.46 2.42 6.82
CA LEU A 89 6.11 1.16 6.17
C LEU A 89 5.04 1.36 5.09
N ARG A 90 3.98 2.14 5.38
CA ARG A 90 2.95 2.50 4.40
C ARG A 90 3.57 3.16 3.19
N ASP A 91 4.41 4.18 3.40
CA ASP A 91 5.02 4.93 2.31
C ASP A 91 5.89 4.01 1.45
N LEU A 92 6.61 3.06 2.06
CA LEU A 92 7.41 2.08 1.33
C LEU A 92 6.55 1.08 0.54
N LEU A 93 5.45 0.59 1.12
CA LEU A 93 4.57 -0.37 0.45
C LEU A 93 3.74 0.26 -0.69
N LEU A 94 3.45 1.55 -0.61
CA LEU A 94 2.68 2.28 -1.63
C LEU A 94 3.57 3.07 -2.61
N ASP A 95 4.89 2.87 -2.55
CA ASP A 95 5.87 3.39 -3.49
C ASP A 95 6.05 2.37 -4.62
N GLU A 96 5.75 2.76 -5.86
CA GLU A 96 5.90 1.89 -7.05
C GLU A 96 7.36 1.47 -7.25
N GLU A 97 8.32 2.33 -6.86
CA GLU A 97 9.76 2.04 -6.94
C GLU A 97 10.21 0.98 -5.91
N SER A 98 9.29 0.43 -5.11
CA SER A 98 9.56 -0.70 -4.23
C SER A 98 9.50 -2.04 -4.92
N TYR A 99 8.98 -2.11 -6.15
CA TYR A 99 8.63 -3.37 -6.83
C TYR A 99 9.35 -3.56 -8.17
N GLU A 100 9.54 -4.82 -8.56
CA GLU A 100 10.06 -5.22 -9.89
C GLU A 100 8.96 -5.93 -10.68
N LEU A 101 8.08 -5.15 -11.33
CA LEU A 101 6.86 -5.67 -11.97
C LEU A 101 7.09 -6.32 -13.34
N GLU A 102 8.28 -6.15 -13.93
CA GLU A 102 8.56 -6.63 -15.28
C GLU A 102 9.11 -8.06 -15.32
N MET A 103 9.45 -8.65 -14.16
CA MET A 103 10.09 -9.97 -14.07
C MET A 103 9.50 -10.84 -12.98
N ALA A 104 8.92 -11.97 -13.37
CA ALA A 104 8.50 -12.99 -12.42
C ALA A 104 9.72 -13.73 -11.83
N LYS A 105 9.72 -13.91 -10.50
CA LYS A 105 10.72 -14.70 -9.78
C LYS A 105 10.39 -16.20 -9.81
N GLY A 106 11.39 -17.01 -10.13
CA GLY A 106 11.31 -18.48 -10.08
C GLY A 106 11.57 -19.05 -8.68
N CYS A 107 11.00 -18.45 -7.63
CA CYS A 107 11.21 -18.87 -6.24
C CYS A 107 9.88 -19.19 -5.55
N GLU A 108 9.85 -20.26 -4.76
CA GLU A 108 8.72 -20.57 -3.89
C GLU A 108 8.95 -19.89 -2.53
N PRO A 109 8.17 -18.84 -2.18
CA PRO A 109 8.47 -18.01 -1.03
C PRO A 109 8.28 -18.76 0.29
N VAL A 110 9.21 -18.54 1.21
CA VAL A 110 9.17 -19.03 2.58
C VAL A 110 8.92 -17.85 3.52
N PHE A 111 7.65 -17.59 3.80
CA PHE A 111 7.27 -16.39 4.55
C PHE A 111 7.73 -16.47 6.01
N GLY A 112 8.29 -15.35 6.48
CA GLY A 112 8.83 -15.28 7.84
C GLY A 112 8.22 -14.18 8.70
N VAL A 113 7.74 -13.10 8.09
CA VAL A 113 7.22 -11.94 8.80
C VAL A 113 5.88 -11.58 8.20
N GLY A 114 4.89 -11.33 9.05
CA GLY A 114 3.62 -10.79 8.64
C GLY A 114 3.37 -9.43 9.26
N VAL A 115 2.65 -8.57 8.56
CA VAL A 115 2.16 -7.29 9.08
C VAL A 115 0.67 -7.18 8.80
N THR A 116 -0.12 -7.02 9.85
CA THR A 116 -1.56 -6.76 9.77
C THR A 116 -1.80 -5.25 9.76
N PHE A 117 -2.52 -4.77 8.76
CA PHE A 117 -3.11 -3.44 8.65
C PHE A 117 -4.60 -3.51 8.95
N THR A 118 -5.11 -2.61 9.78
CA THR A 118 -6.53 -2.54 10.13
C THR A 118 -7.07 -1.13 9.95
N SER A 119 -8.13 -1.01 9.16
CA SER A 119 -8.88 0.22 8.91
C SER A 119 -10.38 -0.06 9.02
N GLY A 120 -11.00 0.35 10.13
CA GLY A 120 -12.39 0.01 10.43
C GLY A 120 -12.59 -1.51 10.55
N GLU A 121 -13.47 -2.06 9.72
CA GLU A 121 -13.74 -3.50 9.64
C GLU A 121 -12.83 -4.24 8.66
N HIS A 122 -12.01 -3.52 7.89
CA HIS A 122 -11.14 -4.11 6.87
C HIS A 122 -9.79 -4.49 7.45
N ARG A 123 -9.32 -5.66 7.02
CA ARG A 123 -8.05 -6.23 7.44
C ARG A 123 -7.26 -6.72 6.23
N VAL A 124 -6.02 -6.26 6.16
CA VAL A 124 -5.03 -6.70 5.18
C VAL A 124 -3.82 -7.24 5.94
N ASP A 125 -3.34 -8.40 5.54
CA ASP A 125 -2.09 -8.96 6.03
C ASP A 125 -1.08 -9.02 4.87
N VAL A 126 0.13 -8.51 5.08
CA VAL A 126 1.23 -8.62 4.12
C VAL A 126 2.29 -9.53 4.72
N LEU A 127 2.56 -10.66 4.06
CA LEU A 127 3.62 -11.59 4.45
C LEU A 127 4.88 -11.31 3.62
N PHE A 128 6.05 -11.39 4.25
CA PHE A 128 7.34 -11.12 3.62
C PHE A 128 8.23 -12.37 3.69
N CYS A 129 8.73 -12.78 2.53
CA CYS A 129 9.85 -13.71 2.40
C CYS A 129 11.12 -12.90 2.14
N PHE A 130 11.95 -12.71 3.17
CA PHE A 130 13.25 -12.02 3.02
C PHE A 130 14.37 -12.93 2.50
N GLU A 131 14.06 -14.15 2.06
CA GLU A 131 15.02 -14.99 1.34
C GLU A 131 15.03 -14.65 -0.16
N CYS A 132 13.84 -14.47 -0.74
CA CYS A 132 13.67 -14.19 -2.16
C CYS A 132 13.00 -12.85 -2.47
N ASP A 133 12.75 -12.05 -1.45
CA ASP A 133 12.14 -10.71 -1.54
C ASP A 133 10.78 -10.72 -2.23
N ILE A 134 9.97 -11.73 -1.93
CA ILE A 134 8.58 -11.81 -2.39
C ILE A 134 7.66 -11.52 -1.21
N LEU A 135 6.68 -10.65 -1.43
CA LEU A 135 5.57 -10.46 -0.49
C LEU A 135 4.32 -11.17 -0.99
N ALA A 136 3.44 -11.55 -0.08
CA ALA A 136 2.09 -11.99 -0.40
C ALA A 136 1.08 -11.17 0.38
N VAL A 137 0.02 -10.77 -0.30
CA VAL A 137 -1.05 -9.94 0.23
C VAL A 137 -2.27 -10.81 0.51
N TYR A 138 -2.83 -10.65 1.70
CA TYR A 138 -4.03 -11.33 2.15
C TYR A 138 -5.10 -10.31 2.49
N GLN A 139 -6.30 -10.50 1.95
CA GLN A 139 -7.50 -9.75 2.32
C GLN A 139 -8.44 -10.66 3.11
N ASP A 140 -8.79 -10.26 4.33
CA ASP A 140 -9.70 -11.03 5.20
C ASP A 140 -9.30 -12.52 5.34
N GLY A 141 -7.98 -12.77 5.39
CA GLY A 141 -7.39 -14.08 5.57
C GLY A 141 -7.23 -14.92 4.29
N ARG A 142 -7.53 -14.39 3.11
CA ARG A 142 -7.33 -15.07 1.81
C ARG A 142 -6.26 -14.37 0.99
N GLY A 143 -5.36 -15.14 0.38
CA GLY A 143 -4.37 -14.61 -0.56
C GLY A 143 -5.06 -13.93 -1.74
N VAL A 144 -4.56 -12.76 -2.14
CA VAL A 144 -5.08 -12.01 -3.29
C VAL A 144 -4.04 -11.78 -4.37
N GLU A 145 -2.79 -11.48 -4.00
CA GLU A 145 -1.66 -11.28 -4.92
C GLU A 145 -0.34 -11.54 -4.20
N ASP A 146 0.74 -11.65 -4.96
CA ASP A 146 2.13 -11.61 -4.51
C ASP A 146 2.98 -10.76 -5.46
N GLU A 147 4.10 -10.24 -4.98
CA GLU A 147 5.04 -9.50 -5.83
C GLU A 147 6.46 -9.44 -5.28
N ASP A 148 7.42 -9.21 -6.18
CA ASP A 148 8.82 -8.92 -5.91
C ASP A 148 9.04 -7.51 -5.34
N PHE A 149 9.69 -7.42 -4.17
CA PHE A 149 10.08 -6.18 -3.50
C PHE A 149 11.61 -5.95 -3.44
N ASP A 150 12.42 -6.59 -4.29
CA ASP A 150 13.89 -6.43 -4.34
C ASP A 150 14.37 -4.98 -4.15
N PRO A 151 13.82 -3.97 -4.87
CA PRO A 151 14.21 -2.57 -4.70
C PRO A 151 13.98 -2.01 -3.28
N ALA A 152 13.03 -2.56 -2.54
CA ALA A 152 12.70 -2.15 -1.17
C ALA A 152 13.38 -2.99 -0.08
N ARG A 153 14.02 -4.13 -0.41
CA ARG A 153 14.59 -5.09 0.55
C ARG A 153 15.32 -4.41 1.72
N THR A 154 16.34 -3.60 1.41
CA THR A 154 17.19 -2.98 2.44
C THR A 154 16.40 -2.09 3.39
N ARG A 155 15.41 -1.36 2.86
CA ARG A 155 14.54 -0.46 3.64
C ARG A 155 13.57 -1.27 4.52
N LEU A 156 12.98 -2.34 3.97
CA LEU A 156 12.07 -3.24 4.69
C LEU A 156 12.78 -4.02 5.79
N VAL A 157 13.95 -4.61 5.53
CA VAL A 157 14.74 -5.33 6.55
C VAL A 157 15.06 -4.41 7.73
N LYS A 158 15.46 -3.17 7.46
CA LYS A 158 15.74 -2.18 8.51
C LYS A 158 14.50 -1.88 9.36
N LEU A 159 13.32 -1.73 8.75
CA LEU A 159 12.06 -1.53 9.47
C LEU A 159 11.68 -2.74 10.32
N VAL A 160 11.69 -3.93 9.73
CA VAL A 160 11.33 -5.17 10.42
C VAL A 160 12.24 -5.43 11.61
N LYS A 161 13.55 -5.17 11.50
CA LYS A 161 14.46 -5.25 12.66
C LYS A 161 14.10 -4.30 13.79
N LYS A 162 13.57 -3.11 13.50
CA LYS A 162 13.08 -2.20 14.55
C LYS A 162 11.84 -2.75 15.26
N PHE A 163 10.97 -3.48 14.54
CA PHE A 163 9.75 -4.05 15.13
C PHE A 163 10.08 -5.18 16.12
N PHE A 164 11.14 -5.94 15.85
CA PHE A 164 11.54 -7.10 16.63
C PHE A 164 12.97 -6.97 17.19
N PRO A 165 13.26 -5.98 18.05
CA PRO A 165 14.63 -5.68 18.49
C PRO A 165 15.29 -6.80 19.31
N ALA A 166 14.51 -7.74 19.84
CA ALA A 166 14.97 -8.87 20.65
C ALA A 166 14.81 -10.24 19.95
N ASP A 167 14.36 -10.27 18.69
CA ASP A 167 14.22 -11.52 17.94
C ASP A 167 15.51 -11.80 17.16
N ASP A 168 16.31 -12.75 17.65
CA ASP A 168 17.61 -13.08 17.07
C ASP A 168 17.53 -13.53 15.60
N VAL A 169 16.44 -14.19 15.19
CA VAL A 169 16.26 -14.64 13.80
C VAL A 169 16.03 -13.43 12.90
N ILE A 170 15.16 -12.50 13.32
CA ILE A 170 14.91 -11.27 12.58
C ILE A 170 16.14 -10.36 12.54
N GLN A 171 16.90 -10.27 13.64
CA GLN A 171 18.11 -9.45 13.68
C GLN A 171 19.22 -9.96 12.74
N GLN A 172 19.17 -11.23 12.32
CA GLN A 172 20.11 -11.83 11.36
C GLN A 172 19.77 -11.58 9.88
N LEU A 173 18.58 -11.02 9.57
CA LEU A 173 18.22 -10.67 8.19
C LEU A 173 19.27 -9.75 7.57
N LYS A 174 19.60 -9.97 6.29
CA LYS A 174 20.58 -9.18 5.55
C LYS A 174 19.92 -8.14 4.66
#